data_AF-A0A9D8PLD3-F1
#
_entry.id   AF-A0A9D8PLD3-F1
#
_cell.length_a   1.000
_cell.length_b   1.000
_cell.length_c   1.000
_cell.angle_alpha   90.00
_cell.angle_beta   90.00
_cell.angle_gamma   90.00
#
_symmetry.space_group_name_H-M   'P 1'
#
loop_
_entity.id
_entity.type
_entity.pdbx_description
1 polymer ?
#
loop_
_entity_poly.entity_id
_entity_poly.type
_entity_poly.pdbx_seq_one_letter_code
_entity_poly.pdbx_strand_id
1 'polypeptide(L)'
;MVASDKLFFWLFQDRTERLQPLVASLLADMDGYSFTAPVIKEREVRPDGLFRPPVDELHDKPALIMEAQMAAHPEFFLRLYNNSSLLLMHQFRQGQPVRHWRVLVFCPSRELNFGDPVPVAEFLRERVIWIELAPDRMPPSAPPLQKALGLLLLPEEQLPASAATIRQQAAATPLANELDDVIAAILLHGSTAVPSPTFAPWAGSPSTISPTASPTRKSLGAAWRRGSNRVVRKAGRRKPLP
;
A
#
# COMPACT_ATOMS: atom_id res chain seq x y z
N MET A 1 -1.07 1.29 -14.17
CA MET A 1 -0.58 0.22 -13.28
C MET A 1 -1.66 -0.07 -12.24
N VAL A 2 -2.44 -1.15 -12.40
CA VAL A 2 -3.54 -1.55 -11.48
C VAL A 2 -3.04 -2.61 -10.46
N ALA A 3 -1.76 -2.99 -10.56
CA ALA A 3 -1.15 -4.06 -9.76
C ALA A 3 -0.72 -3.60 -8.35
N SER A 4 -0.61 -2.29 -8.12
CA SER A 4 -0.14 -1.70 -6.85
C SER A 4 -1.07 -2.08 -5.70
N ASP A 5 -2.36 -1.79 -5.80
CA ASP A 5 -3.31 -1.91 -4.67
C ASP A 5 -3.41 -3.37 -4.18
N LYS A 6 -3.41 -4.34 -5.10
CA LYS A 6 -3.45 -5.77 -4.76
C LYS A 6 -2.15 -6.25 -4.14
N LEU A 7 -1.01 -5.76 -4.62
CA LEU A 7 0.29 -6.09 -4.05
C LEU A 7 0.39 -5.57 -2.61
N PHE A 8 0.05 -4.30 -2.37
CA PHE A 8 0.09 -3.70 -1.03
C PHE A 8 -0.91 -4.35 -0.08
N PHE A 9 -2.10 -4.70 -0.57
CA PHE A 9 -3.06 -5.46 0.23
C PHE A 9 -2.52 -6.84 0.61
N TRP A 10 -2.02 -7.62 -0.35
CA TRP A 10 -1.40 -8.93 -0.09
C TRP A 10 -0.18 -8.82 0.83
N LEU A 11 0.60 -7.76 0.70
CA LEU A 11 1.81 -7.54 1.48
C LEU A 11 1.50 -7.43 2.98
N PHE A 12 0.40 -6.76 3.34
CA PHE A 12 0.13 -6.36 4.72
C PHE A 12 -1.08 -7.02 5.40
N GLN A 13 -1.99 -7.65 4.65
CA GLN A 13 -3.23 -8.21 5.20
C GLN A 13 -3.02 -9.13 6.40
N ASP A 14 -2.01 -10.01 6.35
CA ASP A 14 -1.72 -10.99 7.39
C ASP A 14 -0.34 -10.80 8.04
N ARG A 15 0.39 -9.75 7.64
CA ARG A 15 1.79 -9.50 8.01
C ARG A 15 2.07 -8.00 8.20
N THR A 16 1.42 -7.38 9.17
CA THR A 16 1.57 -5.93 9.45
C THR A 16 2.97 -5.56 9.92
N GLU A 17 3.67 -6.47 10.58
CA GLU A 17 5.06 -6.35 11.04
C GLU A 17 6.05 -6.03 9.92
N ARG A 18 5.71 -6.37 8.66
CA ARG A 18 6.53 -6.02 7.48
C ARG A 18 6.72 -4.52 7.33
N LEU A 19 5.76 -3.72 7.80
CA LEU A 19 5.86 -2.26 7.73
C LEU A 19 6.84 -1.70 8.77
N GLN A 20 7.14 -2.42 9.86
CA GLN A 20 7.95 -1.93 10.98
C GLN A 20 9.27 -1.26 10.54
N PRO A 21 10.10 -1.87 9.65
CA PRO A 21 11.36 -1.24 9.24
C PRO A 21 11.16 0.09 8.49
N LEU A 22 10.01 0.28 7.83
CA LEU A 22 9.69 1.49 7.07
C LEU A 22 9.22 2.64 7.97
N VAL A 23 8.71 2.33 9.16
CA VAL A 23 8.15 3.31 10.10
C VAL A 23 8.88 3.34 11.44
N ALA A 24 10.04 2.69 11.55
CA ALA A 24 10.81 2.59 12.79
C ALA A 24 11.23 3.95 13.39
N SER A 25 11.33 5.00 12.57
CA SER A 25 11.58 6.36 13.04
C SER A 25 10.36 7.04 13.68
N LEU A 26 9.16 6.55 13.36
CA LEU A 26 7.90 7.01 13.93
C LEU A 26 7.48 6.16 15.14
N LEU A 27 7.67 4.84 15.05
CA LEU A 27 7.11 3.85 15.97
C LEU A 27 8.18 2.85 16.40
N ALA A 28 8.26 2.58 17.70
CA ALA A 28 9.19 1.58 18.23
C ALA A 28 8.85 0.15 17.76
N ASP A 29 7.57 -0.17 17.69
CA ASP A 29 7.04 -1.46 17.25
C ASP A 29 5.64 -1.32 16.62
N MET A 30 5.21 -2.38 15.92
CA MET A 30 3.89 -2.53 15.31
C MET A 30 3.15 -3.75 15.86
N ASP A 31 3.47 -4.17 17.08
CA ASP A 31 2.86 -5.36 17.68
C ASP A 31 1.36 -5.16 17.83
N GLY A 32 0.59 -6.18 17.44
CA GLY A 32 -0.87 -6.18 17.51
C GLY A 32 -1.57 -5.24 16.53
N TYR A 33 -0.85 -4.57 15.61
CA TYR A 33 -1.50 -3.79 14.56
C TYR A 33 -2.31 -4.68 13.62
N SER A 34 -3.49 -4.20 13.27
CA SER A 34 -4.36 -4.81 12.25
C SER A 34 -4.35 -3.99 10.97
N PHE A 35 -4.46 -4.64 9.82
CA PHE A 35 -4.56 -3.98 8.52
C PHE A 35 -5.94 -4.18 7.90
N THR A 36 -6.49 -3.12 7.32
CA THR A 36 -7.76 -3.16 6.59
C THR A 36 -7.68 -2.27 5.35
N ALA A 37 -8.45 -2.59 4.30
CA ALA A 37 -8.64 -1.71 3.14
C ALA A 37 -10.10 -1.24 3.11
N PRO A 38 -10.42 -0.12 3.79
CA PRO A 38 -11.80 0.31 3.96
C PRO A 38 -12.41 0.81 2.65
N VAL A 39 -13.67 0.44 2.39
CA VAL A 39 -14.42 0.93 1.22
C VAL A 39 -15.52 1.87 1.69
N ILE A 40 -15.36 3.16 1.42
CA ILE A 40 -16.33 4.20 1.80
C ILE A 40 -17.29 4.41 0.62
N LYS A 41 -18.37 3.63 0.60
CA LYS A 41 -19.32 3.57 -0.53
C LYS A 41 -19.98 4.91 -0.86
N GLU A 42 -20.26 5.75 0.14
CA GLU A 42 -20.96 7.04 -0.04
C GLU A 42 -20.18 8.05 -0.92
N ARG A 43 -18.86 7.89 -1.03
CA ARG A 43 -17.97 8.82 -1.74
C ARG A 43 -17.03 8.13 -2.73
N GLU A 44 -17.23 6.82 -2.94
CA GLU A 44 -16.35 5.96 -3.74
C GLU A 44 -14.86 6.01 -3.33
N VAL A 45 -14.58 6.42 -2.08
CA VAL A 45 -13.21 6.52 -1.56
C VAL A 45 -12.75 5.15 -1.10
N ARG A 46 -11.54 4.78 -1.53
CA ARG A 46 -10.87 3.53 -1.21
C ARG A 46 -9.43 3.83 -0.87
N PRO A 47 -9.13 4.13 0.40
CA PRO A 47 -7.75 4.19 0.85
C PRO A 47 -7.11 2.82 0.64
N ASP A 48 -5.87 2.79 0.19
CA ASP A 48 -5.17 1.53 -0.10
C ASP A 48 -4.99 0.68 1.16
N GLY A 49 -4.91 1.34 2.32
CA GLY A 49 -4.93 0.65 3.60
C GLY A 49 -5.09 1.54 4.81
N LEU A 50 -5.40 0.90 5.94
CA LEU A 50 -5.45 1.47 7.27
C LEU A 50 -4.86 0.44 8.24
N PHE A 51 -3.73 0.81 8.84
CA PHE A 51 -3.15 0.10 9.98
C PHE A 51 -3.71 0.69 11.27
N ARG A 52 -4.26 -0.14 12.14
CA ARG A 52 -4.81 0.27 13.44
C ARG A 52 -4.04 -0.40 14.58
N PRO A 53 -3.61 0.35 15.60
CA PRO A 53 -3.04 -0.25 16.80
C PRO A 53 -4.11 -1.02 17.58
N PRO A 54 -3.68 -1.86 18.54
CA PRO A 54 -4.55 -2.45 19.55
C PRO A 54 -5.44 -1.41 20.25
N VAL A 55 -6.63 -1.83 20.68
CA VAL A 55 -7.65 -0.92 21.24
C VAL A 55 -7.17 -0.20 22.50
N ASP A 56 -6.35 -0.87 23.30
CA ASP A 56 -5.71 -0.37 24.52
C ASP A 56 -4.56 0.62 24.26
N GLU A 57 -4.02 0.68 23.04
CA GLU A 57 -2.88 1.53 22.67
C GLU A 57 -3.26 2.67 21.70
N LEU A 58 -4.55 2.88 21.43
CA LEU A 58 -5.06 3.89 20.47
C LEU A 58 -4.65 5.34 20.80
N HIS A 59 -4.23 5.60 22.04
CA HIS A 59 -3.78 6.91 22.49
C HIS A 59 -2.29 7.16 22.25
N ASP A 60 -1.49 6.10 22.37
CA ASP A 60 -0.02 6.19 22.34
C ASP A 60 0.53 5.91 20.94
N LYS A 61 -0.16 5.07 20.17
CA LYS A 61 0.25 4.64 18.85
C LYS A 61 -0.69 5.20 17.77
N PRO A 62 -0.18 5.76 16.66
CA PRO A 62 -1.01 6.33 15.60
C PRO A 62 -1.59 5.23 14.71
N ALA A 63 -2.82 5.44 14.26
CA ALA A 63 -3.28 4.74 13.06
C ALA A 63 -2.52 5.26 11.83
N LEU A 64 -2.20 4.37 10.90
CA LEU A 64 -1.45 4.71 9.69
C LEU A 64 -2.37 4.50 8.47
N ILE A 65 -2.73 5.59 7.81
CA ILE A 65 -3.44 5.56 6.53
C ILE A 65 -2.39 5.31 5.46
N MET A 66 -2.60 4.34 4.57
CA MET A 66 -1.67 4.01 3.50
C MET A 66 -2.27 4.40 2.14
N GLU A 67 -1.44 5.06 1.33
CA GLU A 67 -1.76 5.45 -0.05
C GLU A 67 -0.53 5.23 -0.93
N ALA A 68 -0.71 4.57 -2.06
CA ALA A 68 0.33 4.27 -3.04
C ALA A 68 0.11 5.09 -4.31
N GLN A 69 0.95 6.09 -4.54
CA GLN A 69 0.88 6.98 -5.69
C GLN A 69 2.10 6.79 -6.60
N MET A 70 1.95 5.92 -7.60
CA MET A 70 3.06 5.48 -8.48
C MET A 70 3.30 6.36 -9.72
N ALA A 71 2.51 7.42 -9.91
CA ALA A 71 2.61 8.31 -11.06
C ALA A 71 2.28 9.75 -10.67
N ALA A 72 2.72 10.72 -11.47
CA ALA A 72 2.28 12.10 -11.35
C ALA A 72 0.75 12.20 -11.40
N HIS A 73 0.18 13.01 -10.52
CA HIS A 73 -1.25 13.25 -10.44
C HIS A 73 -1.49 14.65 -9.85
N PRO A 74 -1.76 15.68 -10.68
CA PRO A 74 -1.79 17.08 -10.25
C PRO A 74 -2.81 17.43 -9.14
N GLU A 75 -3.76 16.55 -8.84
CA GLU A 75 -4.72 16.74 -7.73
C GLU A 75 -4.43 15.86 -6.51
N PHE A 76 -3.29 15.15 -6.49
CA PHE A 76 -3.00 14.16 -5.45
C PHE A 76 -3.01 14.75 -4.05
N PHE A 77 -2.38 15.90 -3.80
CA PHE A 77 -2.34 16.47 -2.46
C PHE A 77 -3.73 16.80 -1.91
N LEU A 78 -4.60 17.41 -2.72
CA LEU A 78 -5.99 17.70 -2.34
C LEU A 78 -6.80 16.42 -2.15
N ARG A 79 -6.64 15.44 -3.05
CA ARG A 79 -7.31 14.13 -2.93
C ARG A 79 -6.87 13.41 -1.65
N LEU A 80 -5.57 13.39 -1.35
CA LEU A 80 -4.99 12.75 -0.18
C LEU A 80 -5.58 13.34 1.10
N TYR A 81 -5.63 14.67 1.19
CA TYR A 81 -6.23 15.38 2.31
C TYR A 81 -7.72 15.02 2.46
N ASN A 82 -8.50 15.16 1.38
CA ASN A 82 -9.94 14.86 1.39
C ASN A 82 -10.23 13.40 1.76
N ASN A 83 -9.51 12.44 1.16
CA ASN A 83 -9.67 11.02 1.43
C ASN A 83 -9.33 10.69 2.90
N SER A 84 -8.27 11.28 3.43
CA SER A 84 -7.90 11.14 4.85
C SER A 84 -9.01 11.65 5.75
N SER A 85 -9.55 12.85 5.49
CA SER A 85 -10.66 13.41 6.28
C SER A 85 -11.93 12.57 6.20
N LEU A 86 -12.29 12.08 5.01
CA LEU A 86 -13.46 11.21 4.81
C LEU A 86 -13.29 9.88 5.53
N LEU A 87 -12.10 9.29 5.52
CA LEU A 87 -11.80 8.08 6.28
C LEU A 87 -11.96 8.30 7.78
N LEU A 88 -11.40 9.37 8.34
CA LEU A 88 -11.52 9.68 9.78
C LEU A 88 -12.98 9.88 10.19
N MET A 89 -13.75 10.61 9.37
CA MET A 89 -15.19 10.79 9.58
C MET A 89 -15.93 9.44 9.53
N HIS A 90 -15.60 8.58 8.57
CA HIS A 90 -16.17 7.24 8.49
C HIS A 90 -15.86 6.43 9.76
N GLN A 91 -14.61 6.39 10.20
CA GLN A 91 -14.21 5.68 11.44
C GLN A 91 -14.94 6.21 12.68
N PHE A 92 -15.12 7.54 12.78
CA PHE A 92 -15.91 8.15 13.85
C PHE A 92 -17.37 7.65 13.85
N ARG A 93 -18.02 7.63 12.69
CA ARG A 93 -19.41 7.15 12.55
C ARG A 93 -19.57 5.66 12.87
N GLN A 94 -18.52 4.86 12.64
CA GLN A 94 -18.49 3.44 13.02
C GLN A 94 -18.19 3.21 14.51
N GLY A 95 -18.11 4.26 15.33
CA GLY A 95 -17.79 4.15 16.76
C GLY A 95 -16.33 3.80 17.05
N GLN A 96 -15.43 3.98 16.07
CA GLN A 96 -14.01 3.66 16.17
C GLN A 96 -13.13 4.89 15.89
N PRO A 97 -13.32 6.01 16.61
CA PRO A 97 -12.67 7.28 16.31
C PRO A 97 -11.14 7.14 16.33
N VAL A 98 -10.50 7.68 15.29
CA VAL A 98 -9.04 7.71 15.16
C VAL A 98 -8.55 9.10 15.56
N ARG A 99 -7.88 9.22 16.70
CA ARG A 99 -7.41 10.51 17.25
C ARG A 99 -5.94 10.77 16.94
N HIS A 100 -5.10 9.77 17.10
CA HIS A 100 -3.69 9.83 16.71
C HIS A 100 -3.50 9.11 15.37
N TRP A 101 -3.00 9.81 14.36
CA TRP A 101 -2.85 9.26 13.01
C TRP A 101 -1.75 9.93 12.18
N ARG A 102 -1.28 9.19 11.18
CA ARG A 102 -0.36 9.61 10.12
C ARG A 102 -0.80 9.01 8.78
N VAL A 103 -0.24 9.52 7.70
CA VAL A 103 -0.44 9.03 6.34
C VAL A 103 0.90 8.58 5.77
N LEU A 104 1.00 7.34 5.34
CA LEU A 104 2.15 6.78 4.65
C LEU A 104 1.89 6.86 3.16
N VAL A 105 2.71 7.63 2.44
CA VAL A 105 2.63 7.73 1.00
C VAL A 105 3.80 7.00 0.36
N PHE A 106 3.49 5.90 -0.34
CA PHE A 106 4.46 5.20 -1.18
C PHE A 106 4.46 5.85 -2.57
N CYS A 107 5.63 6.30 -3.03
CA CYS A 107 5.76 6.94 -4.34
C CYS A 107 7.16 6.77 -4.92
N PRO A 108 7.36 6.91 -6.24
CA PRO A 108 8.70 6.95 -6.84
C PRO A 108 9.54 8.08 -6.23
N SER A 109 8.99 9.30 -6.24
CA SER A 109 9.57 10.45 -5.58
C SER A 109 8.48 11.43 -5.15
N ARG A 110 8.71 12.13 -4.04
CA ARG A 110 7.86 13.24 -3.57
C ARG A 110 7.94 14.48 -4.47
N GLU A 111 8.89 14.51 -5.39
CA GLU A 111 9.06 15.59 -6.39
C GLU A 111 8.19 15.40 -7.65
N LEU A 112 7.46 14.28 -7.76
CA LEU A 112 6.47 14.12 -8.82
C LEU A 112 5.42 15.24 -8.77
N ASN A 113 4.83 15.57 -9.92
CA ASN A 113 3.75 16.54 -9.98
C ASN A 113 2.49 15.98 -9.28
N PHE A 114 2.37 16.29 -7.99
CA PHE A 114 1.25 15.92 -7.12
C PHE A 114 0.27 17.07 -6.85
N GLY A 115 0.50 18.21 -7.52
CA GLY A 115 -0.30 19.43 -7.38
C GLY A 115 0.38 20.51 -6.56
N ASP A 116 -0.37 21.58 -6.32
CA ASP A 116 0.04 22.66 -5.43
C ASP A 116 -0.05 22.21 -3.97
N PRO A 117 1.08 22.20 -3.22
CA PRO A 117 1.06 21.83 -1.81
C PRO A 117 0.49 22.92 -0.91
N VAL A 118 0.45 24.19 -1.35
CA VAL A 118 0.10 25.35 -0.51
C VAL A 118 -1.23 25.20 0.22
N PRO A 119 -2.34 24.76 -0.43
CA PRO A 119 -3.64 24.65 0.23
C PRO A 119 -3.69 23.66 1.40
N VAL A 120 -2.77 22.70 1.43
CA VAL A 120 -2.74 21.61 2.42
C VAL A 120 -1.36 21.45 3.07
N ALA A 121 -0.55 22.51 3.06
CA ALA A 121 0.86 22.44 3.45
C ALA A 121 1.07 21.96 4.89
N GLU A 122 0.22 22.39 5.84
CA GLU A 122 0.28 21.90 7.23
C GLU A 122 0.00 20.40 7.31
N PHE A 123 -1.02 19.91 6.61
CA PHE A 123 -1.33 18.49 6.56
C PHE A 123 -0.18 17.67 5.99
N LEU A 124 0.40 18.10 4.86
CA LEU A 124 1.54 17.42 4.25
C LEU A 124 2.75 17.39 5.19
N ARG A 125 3.02 18.49 5.89
CA ARG A 125 4.17 18.61 6.80
C ARG A 125 4.01 17.81 8.09
N GLU A 126 2.81 17.79 8.66
CA GLU A 126 2.57 17.24 10.00
C GLU A 126 2.05 15.80 9.99
N ARG A 127 1.40 15.39 8.91
CA ARG A 127 0.68 14.10 8.85
C ARG A 127 1.27 13.12 7.85
N VAL A 128 1.91 13.60 6.79
CA VAL A 128 2.40 12.74 5.71
C VAL A 128 3.83 12.30 5.94
N ILE A 129 4.06 11.00 5.80
CA ILE A 129 5.36 10.35 5.83
C ILE A 129 5.60 9.77 4.44
N TRP A 130 6.69 10.18 3.83
CA TRP A 130 7.06 9.81 2.47
C TRP A 130 7.92 8.55 2.49
N ILE A 131 7.49 7.53 1.77
CA ILE A 131 8.28 6.34 1.47
C ILE A 131 8.62 6.38 -0.02
N GLU A 132 9.75 7.03 -0.34
CA GLU A 132 10.24 7.15 -1.72
C GLU A 132 10.85 5.83 -2.20
N LEU A 133 10.48 5.40 -3.39
CA LEU A 133 10.81 4.07 -3.94
C LEU A 133 11.82 4.13 -5.09
N ALA A 134 12.13 5.30 -5.63
CA ALA A 134 13.17 5.42 -6.64
C ALA A 134 14.56 5.18 -5.99
N PRO A 135 15.44 4.37 -6.59
CA PRO A 135 16.74 4.02 -5.99
C PRO A 135 17.62 5.22 -5.63
N ASP A 136 17.57 6.30 -6.41
CA ASP A 136 18.29 7.56 -6.19
C ASP A 136 17.69 8.43 -5.09
N ARG A 137 16.46 8.13 -4.65
CA ARG A 137 15.74 8.85 -3.59
C ARG A 137 15.67 8.08 -2.27
N MET A 138 15.93 6.78 -2.30
CA MET A 138 16.02 5.99 -1.08
C MET A 138 17.22 6.41 -0.22
N PRO A 139 17.08 6.44 1.12
CA PRO A 139 18.24 6.61 1.99
C PRO A 139 19.20 5.41 1.85
N PRO A 140 20.52 5.59 2.06
CA PRO A 140 21.46 4.47 2.03
C PRO A 140 21.11 3.34 3.01
N SER A 141 20.48 3.71 4.12
CA SER A 141 19.96 2.81 5.16
C SER A 141 18.57 2.24 4.87
N ALA A 142 18.05 2.40 3.65
CA ALA A 142 16.72 1.91 3.29
C ALA A 142 16.60 0.40 3.60
N PRO A 143 15.53 -0.01 4.31
CA PRO A 143 15.34 -1.40 4.68
C PRO A 143 15.09 -2.27 3.44
N PRO A 144 15.37 -3.58 3.51
CA PRO A 144 15.22 -4.48 2.37
C PRO A 144 13.84 -4.45 1.72
N LEU A 145 12.75 -4.28 2.50
CA LEU A 145 11.41 -4.16 1.95
C LEU A 145 11.24 -2.92 1.06
N GLN A 146 11.78 -1.76 1.45
CA GLN A 146 11.72 -0.55 0.62
C GLN A 146 12.43 -0.78 -0.71
N LYS A 147 13.61 -1.39 -0.67
CA LYS A 147 14.40 -1.75 -1.85
C LYS A 147 13.65 -2.72 -2.75
N ALA A 148 13.01 -3.74 -2.19
CA ALA A 148 12.18 -4.68 -2.94
C ALA A 148 10.99 -3.98 -3.61
N LEU A 149 10.28 -3.09 -2.92
CA LEU A 149 9.21 -2.29 -3.51
C LEU A 149 9.72 -1.37 -4.63
N GLY A 150 10.95 -0.86 -4.53
CA GLY A 150 11.60 -0.08 -5.60
C GLY A 150 11.80 -0.85 -6.90
N LEU A 151 11.81 -2.18 -6.88
CA LEU A 151 11.86 -3.00 -8.10
C LEU A 151 10.65 -2.74 -9.02
N LEU A 152 9.51 -2.26 -8.50
CA LEU A 152 8.34 -1.87 -9.29
C LEU A 152 8.64 -0.77 -10.32
N LEU A 153 9.73 -0.04 -10.14
CA LEU A 153 10.13 1.11 -10.96
C LEU A 153 11.26 0.78 -11.94
N LEU A 154 11.86 -0.40 -11.81
CA LEU A 154 13.02 -0.77 -12.61
C LEU A 154 12.62 -1.44 -13.93
N PRO A 155 13.42 -1.25 -15.00
CA PRO A 155 13.31 -2.04 -16.22
C PRO A 155 13.55 -3.53 -15.95
N GLU A 156 12.89 -4.39 -16.74
CA GLU A 156 12.94 -5.86 -16.57
C GLU A 156 14.36 -6.42 -16.60
N GLU A 157 15.26 -5.82 -17.39
CA GLU A 157 16.65 -6.25 -17.51
C GLU A 157 17.46 -6.04 -16.21
N GLN A 158 17.04 -5.07 -15.39
CA GLN A 158 17.71 -4.74 -14.13
C GLN A 158 17.13 -5.49 -12.94
N LEU A 159 15.94 -6.10 -13.09
CA LEU A 159 15.24 -6.78 -12.02
C LEU A 159 16.03 -7.98 -11.45
N PRO A 160 16.63 -8.90 -12.25
CA PRO A 160 17.30 -10.07 -11.69
C PRO A 160 18.52 -9.72 -10.84
N ALA A 161 19.37 -8.80 -11.33
CA ALA A 161 20.56 -8.35 -10.62
C ALA A 161 20.20 -7.63 -9.33
N SER A 162 19.25 -6.68 -9.39
CA SER A 162 18.80 -5.91 -8.22
C SER A 162 18.14 -6.82 -7.17
N ALA A 163 17.30 -7.76 -7.59
CA ALA A 163 16.68 -8.74 -6.72
C ALA A 163 17.72 -9.63 -6.01
N ALA A 164 18.75 -10.10 -6.72
CA ALA A 164 19.82 -10.91 -6.14
C ALA A 164 20.59 -10.14 -5.04
N THR A 165 20.92 -8.86 -5.30
CA THR A 165 21.57 -8.01 -4.30
C THR A 165 20.70 -7.81 -3.07
N ILE A 166 19.39 -7.57 -3.25
CA ILE A 166 18.45 -7.40 -2.13
C ILE A 166 18.36 -8.68 -1.29
N ARG A 167 18.27 -9.85 -1.93
CA ARG A 167 18.28 -11.15 -1.23
C ARG A 167 19.55 -11.35 -0.41
N GLN A 168 20.70 -11.06 -0.99
CA GLN A 168 21.98 -11.20 -0.30
C GLN A 168 22.05 -10.30 0.94
N GLN A 169 21.54 -9.06 0.85
CA GLN A 169 21.47 -8.13 1.98
C GLN A 169 20.47 -8.59 3.06
N ALA A 170 19.36 -9.22 2.64
CA ALA A 170 18.31 -9.67 3.54
C ALA A 170 18.56 -11.06 4.15
N ALA A 171 19.50 -11.84 3.64
CA ALA A 171 19.76 -13.23 4.03
C ALA A 171 20.03 -13.41 5.54
N ALA A 172 20.54 -12.37 6.21
CA ALA A 172 20.79 -12.37 7.66
C ALA A 172 19.62 -11.81 8.50
N THR A 173 18.48 -11.48 7.89
CA THR A 173 17.33 -10.89 8.56
C THR A 173 16.20 -11.91 8.75
N PRO A 174 15.39 -11.83 9.83
CA PRO A 174 14.23 -12.69 10.02
C PRO A 174 13.20 -12.61 8.87
N LEU A 175 13.23 -11.52 8.11
CA LEU A 175 12.34 -11.25 6.98
C LEU A 175 12.84 -11.85 5.65
N ALA A 176 13.95 -12.60 5.60
CA ALA A 176 14.54 -13.10 4.35
C ALA A 176 13.53 -13.88 3.49
N ASN A 177 12.87 -14.89 4.06
CA ASN A 177 11.89 -15.72 3.35
C ASN A 177 10.67 -14.90 2.90
N GLU A 178 10.25 -13.93 3.72
CA GLU A 178 9.11 -13.08 3.39
C GLU A 178 9.44 -12.11 2.26
N LEU A 179 10.68 -11.61 2.24
CA LEU A 179 11.16 -10.74 1.18
C LEU A 179 11.27 -11.48 -0.14
N ASP A 180 11.61 -12.77 -0.11
CA ASP A 180 11.62 -13.62 -1.31
C ASP A 180 10.24 -13.73 -1.94
N ASP A 181 9.18 -13.90 -1.14
CA ASP A 181 7.81 -13.90 -1.63
C ASP A 181 7.43 -12.56 -2.27
N VAL A 182 7.84 -11.44 -1.66
CA VAL A 182 7.58 -10.08 -2.19
C VAL A 182 8.29 -9.88 -3.52
N ILE A 183 9.58 -10.21 -3.58
CA ILE A 183 10.37 -10.11 -4.81
C ILE A 183 9.76 -11.01 -5.89
N ALA A 184 9.38 -12.25 -5.56
CA ALA A 184 8.73 -13.15 -6.50
C ALA A 184 7.40 -12.58 -7.03
N ALA A 185 6.55 -12.04 -6.15
CA ALA A 185 5.31 -11.39 -6.55
C ALA A 185 5.57 -10.20 -7.50
N ILE A 186 6.56 -9.36 -7.20
CA ILE A 186 6.93 -8.22 -8.05
C ILE A 186 7.44 -8.69 -9.42
N LEU A 187 8.30 -9.70 -9.48
CA LEU A 187 8.81 -10.25 -10.74
C LEU A 187 7.70 -10.87 -11.61
N LEU A 188 6.74 -11.57 -10.99
CA LEU A 188 5.58 -12.13 -11.68
C LEU A 188 4.65 -11.05 -12.25
N HIS A 189 4.62 -9.85 -11.65
CA HIS A 189 3.80 -8.73 -12.12
C HIS A 189 4.55 -7.76 -13.03
N GLY A 190 5.87 -7.63 -12.87
CA GLY A 190 6.75 -6.73 -13.64
C GLY A 190 6.96 -7.16 -15.08
N SER A 191 6.89 -8.46 -15.38
CA SER A 191 7.00 -9.04 -16.74
C SER A 191 5.82 -8.72 -17.68
N THR A 192 4.92 -7.81 -17.29
CA THR A 192 3.77 -7.39 -18.13
C THR A 192 3.71 -5.88 -18.41
N ALA A 193 4.74 -5.11 -18.06
CA ALA A 193 4.73 -3.65 -18.24
C ALA A 193 5.51 -3.19 -19.50
N VAL A 194 4.79 -2.52 -20.40
CA VAL A 194 5.23 -1.80 -21.62
C VAL A 194 6.26 -0.70 -21.30
N PRO A 195 7.16 -0.30 -22.24
CA PRO A 195 8.31 0.57 -21.94
C PRO A 195 7.91 1.97 -21.46
N SER A 196 8.80 2.55 -20.65
CA SER A 196 8.72 3.90 -20.08
C SER A 196 8.36 4.98 -21.13
N PRO A 197 7.47 5.94 -20.83
CA PRO A 197 7.29 7.09 -21.70
C PRO A 197 8.54 7.97 -21.62
N THR A 198 9.25 8.06 -22.74
CA THR A 198 10.29 9.06 -22.99
C THR A 198 9.67 10.45 -22.84
N PHE A 199 10.19 11.26 -21.92
CA PHE A 199 9.80 12.67 -21.80
C PHE A 199 10.26 13.43 -23.06
N ALA A 200 9.31 13.84 -23.90
CA ALA A 200 9.51 14.86 -24.92
C ALA A 200 8.70 16.11 -24.54
N PRO A 201 9.28 17.32 -24.58
CA PRO A 201 8.57 18.54 -24.25
C PRO A 201 7.82 19.07 -25.48
N TRP A 202 6.60 19.57 -25.28
CA TRP A 202 6.04 20.84 -25.84
C TRP A 202 4.55 20.80 -26.25
N ALA A 203 3.82 21.78 -25.68
CA ALA A 203 2.57 22.49 -26.02
C ALA A 203 1.31 21.85 -26.65
N GLY A 204 0.16 22.34 -26.16
CA GLY A 204 -0.74 23.10 -27.05
C GLY A 204 -2.16 22.58 -27.31
N SER A 205 -2.96 22.32 -26.26
CA SER A 205 -4.44 22.48 -26.16
C SER A 205 -5.38 21.89 -27.28
N PRO A 206 -6.73 21.94 -27.19
CA PRO A 206 -7.53 20.71 -26.99
C PRO A 206 -8.67 20.47 -27.99
N SER A 207 -9.14 19.22 -28.16
CA SER A 207 -10.51 18.95 -28.67
C SER A 207 -11.01 17.50 -28.49
N THR A 208 -12.00 17.36 -27.60
CA THR A 208 -13.35 16.76 -27.75
C THR A 208 -13.63 15.34 -28.32
N ILE A 209 -14.38 14.57 -27.48
CA ILE A 209 -15.52 13.63 -27.72
C ILE A 209 -15.30 12.10 -27.56
N SER A 210 -16.28 11.52 -26.85
CA SER A 210 -16.47 10.19 -26.23
C SER A 210 -16.98 9.06 -27.18
N PRO A 211 -17.66 7.97 -26.73
CA PRO A 211 -17.09 6.62 -26.61
C PRO A 211 -17.85 5.52 -27.39
N THR A 212 -17.24 4.33 -27.60
CA THR A 212 -17.99 3.11 -28.01
C THR A 212 -17.38 1.81 -27.44
N ALA A 213 -18.23 1.14 -26.64
CA ALA A 213 -18.47 -0.28 -26.37
C ALA A 213 -17.40 -1.40 -26.53
N SER A 214 -17.40 -2.28 -25.51
CA SER A 214 -16.83 -3.64 -25.30
C SER A 214 -17.33 -4.69 -26.35
N PRO A 215 -16.94 -6.01 -26.37
CA PRO A 215 -16.65 -6.99 -25.28
C PRO A 215 -15.39 -7.90 -25.54
N THR A 216 -14.86 -8.82 -24.70
CA THR A 216 -15.46 -9.98 -24.01
C THR A 216 -14.42 -10.70 -23.09
N ARG A 217 -14.78 -10.91 -21.81
CA ARG A 217 -14.72 -12.08 -20.89
C ARG A 217 -13.66 -13.24 -20.95
N LYS A 218 -13.32 -13.72 -19.72
CA LYS A 218 -12.72 -15.01 -19.23
C LYS A 218 -11.18 -15.03 -19.27
N SER A 219 -10.40 -15.46 -18.25
CA SER A 219 -10.54 -16.28 -17.03
C SER A 219 -9.42 -15.85 -16.04
N LEU A 220 -9.57 -15.92 -14.71
CA LEU A 220 -8.94 -16.96 -13.88
C LEU A 220 -9.39 -16.76 -12.41
N GLY A 221 -10.48 -17.42 -12.03
CA GLY A 221 -10.98 -17.50 -10.65
C GLY A 221 -10.85 -18.89 -10.04
N ALA A 222 -9.92 -19.72 -10.53
CA ALA A 222 -9.90 -21.15 -10.25
C ALA A 222 -8.77 -21.64 -9.31
N ALA A 223 -7.78 -20.79 -8.97
CA ALA A 223 -6.65 -21.23 -8.13
C ALA A 223 -6.84 -20.98 -6.62
N TRP A 224 -7.78 -20.13 -6.20
CA TRP A 224 -7.96 -19.70 -4.80
C TRP A 224 -9.12 -20.40 -4.06
N ARG A 225 -9.49 -21.63 -4.46
CA ARG A 225 -10.61 -22.39 -3.86
C ARG A 225 -10.25 -23.79 -3.35
N ARG A 226 -8.99 -24.00 -2.96
CA ARG A 226 -8.56 -25.21 -2.23
C ARG A 226 -7.63 -24.81 -1.08
N GLY A 227 -8.24 -24.41 0.04
CA GLY A 227 -7.48 -24.01 1.23
C GLY A 227 -8.29 -23.71 2.49
N SER A 228 -9.63 -23.67 2.41
CA SER A 228 -10.48 -23.38 3.58
C SER A 228 -11.56 -24.43 3.71
N ASN A 229 -11.17 -25.65 4.07
CA ASN A 229 -12.12 -26.62 4.62
C ASN A 229 -11.40 -27.59 5.57
N ARG A 230 -10.99 -27.08 6.73
CA ARG A 230 -10.82 -27.88 7.94
C ARG A 230 -10.93 -26.96 9.14
N VAL A 231 -11.53 -27.49 10.20
CA VAL A 231 -11.79 -26.87 11.50
C VAL A 231 -13.08 -26.03 11.54
N VAL A 232 -14.21 -26.66 11.89
CA VAL A 232 -14.99 -26.41 13.12
C VAL A 232 -16.04 -27.54 13.24
N ARG A 233 -15.85 -28.47 14.18
CA ARG A 233 -16.94 -29.26 14.78
C ARG A 233 -16.50 -29.75 16.15
N LYS A 234 -16.71 -28.94 17.19
CA LYS A 234 -16.86 -29.38 18.58
C LYS A 234 -17.51 -28.28 19.43
N ALA A 235 -18.82 -28.38 19.57
CA ALA A 235 -19.63 -27.88 20.69
C ALA A 235 -20.90 -28.74 20.64
N GLY A 236 -21.14 -29.65 21.59
CA GLY A 236 -21.49 -29.35 22.97
C GLY A 236 -22.94 -29.79 23.17
N ARG A 237 -23.19 -31.12 23.16
CA ARG A 237 -24.50 -31.67 23.54
C ARG A 237 -24.57 -31.73 25.06
N ARG A 238 -25.34 -30.80 25.67
CA ARG A 238 -25.89 -31.00 27.01
C ARG A 238 -26.91 -32.13 26.95
N LYS A 239 -26.75 -33.14 27.80
CA LYS A 239 -27.84 -34.05 28.19
C LYS A 239 -28.42 -33.56 29.53
N PRO A 240 -29.74 -33.58 29.71
CA PRO A 240 -30.38 -33.41 31.01
C PRO A 240 -30.40 -34.77 31.73
N LEU A 241 -30.55 -34.78 33.06
CA LEU A 241 -30.99 -35.90 33.91
C LEU A 241 -31.25 -35.33 35.33
N PRO A 242 -32.00 -36.07 36.18
CA PRO A 242 -33.27 -35.68 36.78
C PRO A 242 -33.16 -34.93 38.11
#